data_AF-A0A8T7CW39-F1
#
_entry.id   AF-A0A8T7CW39-F1
#
_cell.length_a   1.000
_cell.length_b   1.000
_cell.length_c   1.000
_cell.angle_alpha   90.00
_cell.angle_beta   90.00
_cell.angle_gamma   90.00
#
_symmetry.space_group_name_H-M   'P 1'
#
loop_
_entity.id
_entity.type
_entity.pdbx_description
1 polymer ?
#
loop_
_entity_poly.entity_id
_entity_poly.type
_entity_poly.pdbx_seq_one_letter_code
_entity_poly.pdbx_strand_id
1 'polypeptide(L)'
;KDIAKGIRKFLLTRLWKKDQLVRARDKRGKAIGKATLEDYAYVAHGLLAWAQLSKESTDYVDVEQIVDQAWKKFFTPQGWRLTETSLLANAYSEVMLADGPIPSPSAELLRTTLYLLEERENVQLREQAMQAISAGQEVLLEDPYWFASHARAVFQLQQP
;
A
#
# COMPACT_ATOMS: atom_id res chain seq x y z
N LYS A 1 17.30 -16.33 -2.28
CA LYS A 1 15.92 -16.79 -1.95
C LYS A 1 15.70 -16.89 -0.43
N ASP A 2 16.64 -17.46 0.33
CA ASP A 2 16.47 -17.66 1.79
C ASP A 2 16.34 -16.37 2.62
N ILE A 3 17.10 -15.33 2.27
CA ILE A 3 16.99 -14.02 2.94
C ILE A 3 15.59 -13.42 2.75
N ALA A 4 15.06 -13.44 1.52
CA ALA A 4 13.72 -12.93 1.23
C ALA A 4 12.63 -13.74 1.96
N LYS A 5 12.77 -15.07 2.04
CA LYS A 5 11.90 -15.94 2.85
C LYS A 5 11.96 -15.56 4.33
N GLY A 6 13.15 -15.25 4.84
CA GLY A 6 13.36 -14.78 6.21
C GLY A 6 12.67 -13.44 6.49
N ILE A 7 12.80 -12.47 5.58
CA ILE A 7 12.13 -11.16 5.68
C ILE A 7 10.61 -11.35 5.68
N ARG A 8 10.05 -12.08 4.70
CA ARG A 8 8.61 -12.39 4.66
C ARG A 8 8.12 -13.03 5.95
N LYS A 9 8.83 -14.04 6.45
CA LYS A 9 8.50 -14.68 7.73
C LYS A 9 8.51 -13.67 8.88
N PHE A 10 9.51 -12.80 8.94
CA PHE A 10 9.58 -11.76 9.97
C PHE A 10 8.38 -10.80 9.89
N LEU A 11 8.07 -10.27 8.70
CA LEU A 11 6.94 -9.37 8.49
C LEU A 11 5.62 -10.00 8.96
N LEU A 12 5.31 -11.21 8.50
CA LEU A 12 4.03 -11.86 8.78
C LEU A 12 3.91 -12.42 10.20
N THR A 13 5.02 -12.86 10.81
CA THR A 13 4.96 -13.48 12.15
C THR A 13 5.22 -12.51 13.28
N ARG A 14 5.93 -11.41 13.02
CA ARG A 14 6.32 -10.42 14.03
C ARG A 14 5.58 -9.11 13.83
N LEU A 15 5.50 -8.57 12.62
CA LEU A 15 4.92 -7.23 12.43
C LEU A 15 3.42 -7.26 12.15
N TRP A 16 2.91 -8.31 11.52
CA TRP A 16 1.48 -8.51 11.29
C TRP A 16 0.79 -9.25 12.45
N LYS A 17 -0.19 -8.61 13.11
CA LYS A 17 -1.00 -9.22 14.17
C LYS A 17 -2.41 -8.66 14.19
N LYS A 18 -3.42 -9.54 14.26
CA LYS A 18 -4.84 -9.16 14.41
C LYS A 18 -5.26 -8.12 13.36
N ASP A 19 -4.91 -8.40 12.11
CA ASP A 19 -5.20 -7.54 10.95
C ASP A 19 -4.59 -6.14 11.05
N GLN A 20 -3.49 -6.01 11.80
CA GLN A 20 -2.77 -4.76 11.97
C GLN A 20 -1.27 -4.95 11.85
N LEU A 21 -0.65 -4.07 11.08
CA LEU A 21 0.79 -3.90 11.03
C LEU A 21 1.22 -3.05 12.22
N VAL A 22 2.23 -3.52 12.96
CA VAL A 22 2.97 -2.68 13.89
C VAL A 22 4.19 -2.11 13.19
N ARG A 23 4.49 -0.82 13.41
CA ARG A 23 5.64 -0.15 12.78
C ARG A 23 6.96 -0.81 13.15
N ALA A 24 7.16 -1.04 14.44
CA ALA A 24 8.37 -1.70 14.93
C ALA A 24 8.11 -2.46 16.23
N ARG A 25 9.09 -3.25 16.65
CA ARG A 25 9.14 -3.88 17.97
C ARG A 25 10.47 -3.62 18.66
N ASP A 26 10.41 -3.44 19.97
CA ASP A 26 11.63 -3.39 20.79
C ASP A 26 12.26 -4.78 20.97
N LYS A 27 13.42 -4.81 21.65
CA LYS A 27 14.14 -6.04 21.98
C LYS A 27 13.34 -7.04 22.84
N ARG A 28 12.29 -6.59 23.52
CA ARG A 28 11.38 -7.41 24.35
C ARG A 28 10.11 -7.83 23.58
N GLY A 29 9.98 -7.44 22.32
CA GLY A 29 8.83 -7.73 21.47
C GLY A 29 7.64 -6.79 21.65
N LYS A 30 7.76 -5.71 22.43
CA LYS A 30 6.71 -4.70 22.59
C LYS A 30 6.60 -3.86 21.32
N ALA A 31 5.38 -3.63 20.85
CA ALA A 31 5.13 -2.77 19.69
C ALA A 31 5.54 -1.32 19.98
N ILE A 32 6.15 -0.67 18.99
CA ILE A 32 6.57 0.74 19.04
C ILE A 32 5.85 1.50 17.91
N GLY A 33 5.17 2.58 18.29
CA GLY A 33 4.47 3.44 17.34
C GLY A 33 3.25 2.79 16.67
N LYS A 34 2.58 3.57 15.83
CA LYS A 34 1.52 3.09 14.94
C LYS A 34 2.07 3.04 13.52
N ALA A 35 1.72 1.99 12.78
CA ALA A 35 2.01 1.94 11.35
C ALA A 35 1.19 2.99 10.59
N THR A 36 1.78 3.49 9.52
CA THR A 36 1.25 4.53 8.63
C THR A 36 1.01 3.95 7.24
N LEU A 37 0.43 4.75 6.35
CA LEU A 37 0.23 4.36 4.96
C LEU A 37 1.55 3.88 4.32
N GLU A 38 2.66 4.57 4.60
CA GLU A 38 3.98 4.19 4.12
C GLU A 38 4.40 2.78 4.57
N ASP A 39 4.25 2.48 5.85
CA ASP A 39 4.58 1.16 6.40
C ASP A 39 3.77 0.04 5.71
N TYR A 40 2.47 0.26 5.48
CA TYR A 40 1.61 -0.71 4.80
C TYR A 40 1.95 -0.85 3.31
N ALA A 41 2.12 0.26 2.60
CA ALA A 41 2.38 0.27 1.17
C ALA A 41 3.67 -0.49 0.83
N TYR A 42 4.76 -0.22 1.56
CA TYR A 42 6.05 -0.86 1.30
C TYR A 42 6.11 -2.30 1.79
N VAL A 43 5.39 -2.67 2.86
CA VAL A 43 5.24 -4.08 3.25
C VAL A 43 4.42 -4.84 2.19
N ALA A 44 3.32 -4.29 1.72
CA ALA A 44 2.49 -4.91 0.68
C ALA A 44 3.30 -5.11 -0.63
N HIS A 45 4.04 -4.08 -1.07
CA HIS A 45 4.92 -4.19 -2.23
C HIS A 45 5.99 -5.28 -2.05
N GLY A 46 6.66 -5.32 -0.90
CA GLY A 46 7.68 -6.34 -0.63
C GLY A 46 7.10 -7.76 -0.59
N LEU A 47 5.91 -7.94 -0.02
CA LEU A 47 5.22 -9.22 0.00
C LEU A 47 4.74 -9.63 -1.40
N LEU A 48 4.29 -8.68 -2.23
CA LEU A 48 3.93 -8.95 -3.62
C LEU A 48 5.14 -9.41 -4.42
N ALA A 49 6.29 -8.74 -4.26
CA ALA A 49 7.54 -9.17 -4.89
C ALA A 49 7.93 -10.60 -4.46
N TRP A 50 7.68 -10.96 -3.19
CA TRP A 50 7.86 -12.34 -2.74
C TRP A 50 6.86 -13.31 -3.39
N ALA A 51 5.57 -12.96 -3.45
CA ALA A 51 4.53 -13.78 -4.05
C ALA A 51 4.81 -14.05 -5.54
N GLN A 52 5.29 -13.03 -6.27
CA GLN A 52 5.71 -13.17 -7.65
C GLN A 52 6.94 -14.09 -7.81
N LEU A 53 7.85 -14.13 -6.82
CA LEU A 53 9.02 -15.00 -6.83
C LEU A 53 8.68 -16.45 -6.44
N SER A 54 7.79 -16.64 -5.46
CA SER A 54 7.42 -17.96 -4.96
C SER A 54 6.37 -18.64 -5.83
N LYS A 55 5.49 -17.86 -6.44
CA LYS A 55 4.30 -18.30 -7.19
C LYS A 55 3.30 -19.12 -6.36
N GLU A 56 3.38 -19.03 -5.04
CA GLU A 56 2.47 -19.72 -4.13
C GLU A 56 1.20 -18.88 -3.93
N SER A 57 0.02 -19.47 -4.14
CA SER A 57 -1.26 -18.76 -3.97
C SER A 57 -1.45 -18.17 -2.57
N THR A 58 -0.91 -18.83 -1.55
CA THR A 58 -0.94 -18.37 -0.16
C THR A 58 -0.17 -17.06 0.05
N ASP A 59 0.88 -16.82 -0.73
CA ASP A 59 1.65 -15.57 -0.64
C ASP A 59 0.84 -14.39 -1.17
N TYR A 60 0.01 -14.59 -2.20
CA TYR A 60 -0.90 -13.56 -2.68
C TYR A 60 -2.06 -13.28 -1.69
N VAL A 61 -2.52 -14.29 -0.94
CA VAL A 61 -3.48 -14.09 0.17
C VAL A 61 -2.88 -13.19 1.25
N ASP A 62 -1.61 -13.41 1.61
CA ASP A 62 -0.93 -12.57 2.60
C ASP A 62 -0.84 -11.11 2.13
N VAL A 63 -0.58 -10.88 0.83
CA VAL A 63 -0.58 -9.53 0.22
C VAL A 63 -1.96 -8.90 0.30
N GLU A 64 -3.01 -9.63 -0.10
CA GLU A 64 -4.40 -9.16 -0.09
C GLU A 64 -4.84 -8.69 1.30
N GLN A 65 -4.47 -9.40 2.36
CA GLN A 65 -4.77 -8.99 3.74
C GLN A 65 -4.14 -7.65 4.11
N ILE A 66 -2.87 -7.41 3.74
CA ILE A 66 -2.20 -6.13 4.02
C ILE A 66 -2.85 -5.02 3.21
N VAL A 67 -3.09 -5.25 1.92
CA VAL A 67 -3.67 -4.27 0.99
C VAL A 67 -5.07 -3.85 1.46
N ASP A 68 -5.94 -4.80 1.76
CA ASP A 68 -7.31 -4.54 2.25
C ASP A 68 -7.30 -3.68 3.53
N GLN A 69 -6.45 -4.01 4.49
CA GLN A 69 -6.32 -3.21 5.71
C GLN A 69 -5.74 -1.82 5.43
N ALA A 70 -4.81 -1.69 4.48
CA ALA A 70 -4.27 -0.40 4.09
C ALA A 70 -5.36 0.51 3.49
N TRP A 71 -6.16 0.00 2.55
CA TRP A 71 -7.27 0.75 1.97
C TRP A 71 -8.29 1.17 3.02
N LYS A 72 -8.74 0.25 3.88
CA LYS A 72 -9.67 0.53 4.99
C LYS A 72 -9.14 1.59 5.95
N LYS A 73 -7.83 1.61 6.19
CA LYS A 73 -7.21 2.49 7.17
C LYS A 73 -6.79 3.83 6.60
N PHE A 74 -6.49 3.95 5.31
CA PHE A 74 -5.81 5.15 4.79
C PHE A 74 -6.49 5.80 3.60
N PHE A 75 -7.50 5.16 2.99
CA PHE A 75 -8.29 5.77 1.94
C PHE A 75 -9.70 6.10 2.45
N THR A 76 -10.14 7.31 2.19
CA THR A 76 -11.44 7.84 2.63
C THR A 76 -12.15 8.51 1.45
N PRO A 77 -13.43 8.88 1.57
CA PRO A 77 -14.11 9.66 0.53
C PRO A 77 -13.42 10.98 0.18
N GLN A 78 -12.61 11.54 1.09
CA GLN A 78 -11.83 12.77 0.88
C GLN A 78 -10.42 12.52 0.34
N GLY A 79 -10.03 11.26 0.13
CA GLY A 79 -8.72 10.86 -0.36
C GLY A 79 -7.87 10.14 0.70
N TRP A 80 -6.56 10.23 0.51
CA TRP A 80 -5.54 9.54 1.28
C TRP A 80 -5.16 10.27 2.55
N ARG A 81 -4.94 9.52 3.63
CA ARG A 81 -4.31 10.00 4.86
C ARG A 81 -3.05 9.21 5.16
N LEU A 82 -1.99 9.90 5.60
CA LEU A 82 -0.73 9.25 5.97
C LEU A 82 -0.85 8.44 7.27
N THR A 83 -1.70 8.86 8.19
CA THR A 83 -1.88 8.23 9.52
C THR A 83 -3.35 7.91 9.79
N GLU A 84 -3.63 6.80 10.47
CA GLU A 84 -5.01 6.39 10.82
C GLU A 84 -5.69 7.37 11.80
N THR A 85 -4.92 7.95 12.72
CA THR A 85 -5.40 8.98 13.65
C THR A 85 -4.37 10.10 13.69
N SER A 86 -4.78 11.31 13.32
CA SER A 86 -3.96 12.49 13.50
C SER A 86 -4.23 13.11 14.86
N LEU A 87 -3.18 13.66 15.49
CA LEU A 87 -3.31 14.50 16.68
C LEU A 87 -3.64 15.96 16.30
N LEU A 88 -3.51 16.31 15.03
CA LEU A 88 -3.83 17.64 14.51
C LEU A 88 -5.31 17.71 14.15
N ALA A 89 -5.98 18.78 14.58
CA ALA A 89 -7.41 18.98 14.36
C ALA A 89 -7.80 19.04 12.86
N ASN A 90 -6.86 19.49 12.01
CA ASN A 90 -7.04 19.64 10.57
C ASN A 90 -6.15 18.67 9.79
N ALA A 91 -6.16 17.40 10.14
CA ALA A 91 -5.45 16.41 9.34
C ALA A 91 -6.08 16.32 7.95
N TYR A 92 -5.38 16.86 6.95
CA TYR A 92 -5.88 16.89 5.59
C TYR A 92 -5.76 15.50 4.97
N SER A 93 -6.80 15.14 4.21
CA SER A 93 -6.71 14.04 3.24
C SER A 93 -6.37 14.65 1.89
N GLU A 94 -5.53 13.96 1.13
CA GLU A 94 -5.11 14.39 -0.20
C GLU A 94 -5.63 13.40 -1.23
N VAL A 95 -6.27 13.88 -2.29
CA VAL A 95 -6.79 13.02 -3.37
C VAL A 95 -5.67 12.20 -4.03
N MET A 96 -4.46 12.75 -4.05
CA MET A 96 -3.24 12.10 -4.51
C MET A 96 -2.06 12.60 -3.68
N LEU A 97 -1.23 11.68 -3.17
CA LEU A 97 -0.02 12.05 -2.41
C LEU A 97 1.15 12.16 -3.37
N ALA A 98 1.89 13.27 -3.32
CA ALA A 98 3.07 13.48 -4.15
C ALA A 98 4.21 12.52 -3.81
N ASP A 99 5.10 12.34 -4.77
CA ASP A 99 6.39 11.69 -4.55
C ASP A 99 7.27 12.53 -3.62
N GLY A 100 8.04 11.82 -2.79
CA GLY A 100 9.07 12.41 -1.95
C GLY A 100 10.46 11.93 -2.40
N PRO A 101 11.41 11.79 -1.46
CA PRO A 101 12.70 11.13 -1.74
C PRO A 101 12.57 9.67 -2.21
N ILE A 102 11.41 9.07 -1.95
CA ILE A 102 10.99 7.74 -2.41
C ILE A 102 9.60 7.86 -3.06
N PRO A 103 9.17 6.86 -3.86
CA PRO A 103 7.84 6.85 -4.45
C PRO A 103 6.72 7.10 -3.41
N SER A 104 5.66 7.75 -3.86
CA SER A 104 4.48 8.00 -3.05
C SER A 104 3.91 6.70 -2.48
N PRO A 105 3.60 6.64 -1.18
CA PRO A 105 3.07 5.42 -0.58
C PRO A 105 1.65 5.10 -1.06
N SER A 106 0.83 6.11 -1.45
CA SER A 106 -0.46 5.81 -2.08
C SER A 106 -0.29 5.27 -3.49
N ALA A 107 0.70 5.75 -4.25
CA ALA A 107 1.01 5.19 -5.57
C ALA A 107 1.51 3.75 -5.49
N GLU A 108 2.40 3.45 -4.53
CA GLU A 108 2.91 2.08 -4.35
C GLU A 108 1.82 1.12 -3.87
N LEU A 109 0.92 1.55 -2.98
CA LEU A 109 -0.23 0.75 -2.60
C LEU A 109 -1.18 0.53 -3.77
N LEU A 110 -1.49 1.57 -4.55
CA LEU A 110 -2.31 1.48 -5.75
C LEU A 110 -1.70 0.50 -6.75
N ARG A 111 -0.42 0.67 -7.09
CA ARG A 111 0.29 -0.23 -8.01
C ARG A 111 0.27 -1.68 -7.51
N THR A 112 0.55 -1.90 -6.23
CA THR A 112 0.48 -3.23 -5.60
C THR A 112 -0.92 -3.83 -5.70
N THR A 113 -1.96 -3.02 -5.51
CA THR A 113 -3.37 -3.43 -5.64
C THR A 113 -3.68 -3.84 -7.07
N LEU A 114 -3.25 -3.07 -8.06
CA LEU A 114 -3.47 -3.36 -9.48
C LEU A 114 -2.83 -4.69 -9.90
N TYR A 115 -1.57 -4.92 -9.54
CA TYR A 115 -0.91 -6.21 -9.77
C TYR A 115 -1.61 -7.36 -9.05
N LEU A 116 -2.07 -7.15 -7.81
CA LEU A 116 -2.80 -8.18 -7.09
C LEU A 116 -4.11 -8.53 -7.81
N LEU A 117 -4.80 -7.55 -8.40
CA LEU A 117 -6.06 -7.74 -9.13
C LEU A 117 -5.91 -8.52 -10.44
N GLU A 118 -4.71 -8.55 -11.03
CA GLU A 118 -4.38 -9.42 -12.17
C GLU A 118 -4.30 -10.90 -11.75
N GLU A 119 -3.88 -11.16 -10.52
CA GLU A 119 -3.66 -12.51 -9.99
C GLU A 119 -4.87 -13.04 -9.21
N ARG A 120 -5.63 -12.14 -8.58
CA ARG A 120 -6.79 -12.43 -7.71
C ARG A 120 -7.83 -11.33 -7.83
N GLU A 121 -8.98 -11.65 -8.43
CA GLU A 121 -10.05 -10.69 -8.57
C GLU A 121 -10.68 -10.31 -7.22
N ASN A 122 -10.80 -9.01 -6.97
CA ASN A 122 -11.48 -8.44 -5.81
C ASN A 122 -12.22 -7.16 -6.23
N VAL A 123 -13.55 -7.22 -6.27
CA VAL A 123 -14.40 -6.12 -6.78
C VAL A 123 -14.23 -4.86 -5.94
N GLN A 124 -14.19 -4.98 -4.62
CA GLN A 124 -14.07 -3.84 -3.71
C GLN A 124 -12.73 -3.12 -3.90
N LEU A 125 -11.63 -3.86 -3.99
CA LEU A 125 -10.31 -3.28 -4.24
C LEU A 125 -10.24 -2.62 -5.63
N ARG A 126 -10.88 -3.21 -6.64
CA ARG A 126 -10.96 -2.63 -7.99
C ARG A 126 -11.70 -1.30 -7.97
N GLU A 127 -12.85 -1.22 -7.30
CA GLU A 127 -13.60 0.04 -7.15
C GLU A 127 -12.78 1.10 -6.43
N GLN A 128 -12.13 0.75 -5.32
CA GLN A 128 -11.27 1.67 -4.58
C GLN A 128 -10.09 2.18 -5.41
N ALA A 129 -9.42 1.29 -6.15
CA ALA A 129 -8.34 1.66 -7.06
C ALA A 129 -8.81 2.64 -8.14
N MET A 130 -9.95 2.37 -8.79
CA MET A 130 -10.51 3.25 -9.81
C MET A 130 -10.96 4.60 -9.24
N GLN A 131 -11.52 4.61 -8.03
CA GLN A 131 -11.88 5.85 -7.34
C GLN A 131 -10.64 6.71 -7.05
N ALA A 132 -9.57 6.12 -6.53
CA ALA A 132 -8.32 6.84 -6.25
C ALA A 132 -7.67 7.40 -7.52
N ILE A 133 -7.67 6.64 -8.62
CA ILE A 133 -7.15 7.10 -9.92
C ILE A 133 -7.95 8.28 -10.44
N SER A 134 -9.28 8.15 -10.44
CA SER A 134 -10.18 9.19 -10.97
C SER A 134 -10.08 10.48 -10.16
N ALA A 135 -9.98 10.38 -8.83
CA ALA A 135 -9.87 11.55 -7.94
C ALA A 135 -8.56 12.34 -8.13
N GLY A 136 -7.46 11.68 -8.53
CA GLY A 136 -6.16 12.33 -8.73
C GLY A 136 -5.82 12.69 -10.17
N GLN A 137 -6.70 12.43 -11.14
CA GLN A 137 -6.40 12.58 -12.56
C GLN A 137 -6.05 14.01 -12.97
N GLU A 138 -6.79 15.00 -12.46
CA GLU A 138 -6.54 16.42 -12.77
C GLU A 138 -5.17 16.85 -12.26
N VAL A 139 -4.88 16.57 -10.98
CA VAL A 139 -3.59 16.89 -10.33
C VAL A 139 -2.41 16.21 -11.03
N LEU A 140 -2.58 14.94 -11.45
CA LEU A 140 -1.55 14.20 -12.18
C LEU A 140 -1.21 14.86 -13.53
N LEU A 141 -2.22 15.40 -14.23
CA LEU A 141 -2.02 16.05 -15.52
C LEU A 141 -1.40 17.45 -15.39
N GLU A 142 -1.71 18.17 -14.32
CA GLU A 142 -1.13 19.49 -14.03
C GLU A 142 0.34 19.40 -13.61
N ASP A 143 0.68 18.46 -12.72
CA ASP A 143 2.01 18.37 -12.09
C ASP A 143 2.66 16.97 -12.20
N PRO A 144 2.81 16.37 -13.41
CA PRO A 144 3.16 14.96 -13.57
C PRO A 144 4.51 14.55 -12.94
N TYR A 145 5.46 15.48 -12.81
CA TYR A 145 6.75 15.21 -12.16
C TYR A 145 6.66 15.03 -10.65
N TRP A 146 5.71 15.69 -10.00
CA TRP A 146 5.45 15.50 -8.57
C TRP A 146 4.72 14.19 -8.29
N PHE A 147 4.12 13.58 -9.31
CA PHE A 147 3.30 12.37 -9.20
C PHE A 147 3.77 11.25 -10.14
N ALA A 148 5.08 11.18 -10.41
CA ALA A 148 5.66 10.24 -11.36
C ALA A 148 5.36 8.76 -11.03
N SER A 149 5.35 8.40 -9.74
CA SER A 149 5.00 7.05 -9.31
C SER A 149 3.52 6.70 -9.57
N HIS A 150 2.62 7.68 -9.50
CA HIS A 150 1.20 7.52 -9.87
C HIS A 150 1.03 7.38 -11.38
N ALA A 151 1.74 8.20 -12.17
CA ALA A 151 1.76 8.05 -13.63
C ALA A 151 2.16 6.62 -14.03
N ARG A 152 3.21 6.08 -13.38
CA ARG A 152 3.65 4.70 -13.58
C ARG A 152 2.57 3.68 -13.21
N ALA A 153 1.87 3.87 -12.09
CA ALA A 153 0.80 2.98 -11.65
C ALA A 153 -0.39 2.98 -12.63
N VAL A 154 -0.78 4.14 -13.16
CA VAL A 154 -1.87 4.25 -14.14
C VAL A 154 -1.45 3.68 -15.50
N PHE A 155 -0.21 3.89 -15.93
CA PHE A 155 0.29 3.32 -17.17
C PHE A 155 0.28 1.79 -17.18
N GLN A 156 0.46 1.16 -16.01
CA GLN A 156 0.31 -0.29 -15.82
C GLN A 156 -1.04 -0.82 -16.34
N LEU A 157 -2.14 -0.11 -16.06
CA LEU A 157 -3.49 -0.50 -16.49
C LEU A 157 -3.69 -0.48 -18.00
N GLN A 158 -2.86 0.27 -18.72
CA GLN A 158 -2.99 0.48 -20.15
C GLN A 158 -2.21 -0.55 -20.96
N GLN A 159 -1.42 -1.41 -20.30
CA GLN A 159 -0.73 -2.50 -20.98
C GLN A 159 -1.68 -3.69 -21.15
N PRO A 160 -1.81 -4.24 -22.38
CA PRO A 160 -2.72 -5.33 -22.70
C PRO A 160 -2.32 -6.68 -22.09
#